data_AF-A0A961PL04-F1
#
_entry.id   AF-A0A961PL04-F1
#
_cell.length_a   1.000
_cell.length_b   1.000
_cell.length_c   1.000
_cell.angle_alpha   90.00
_cell.angle_beta   90.00
_cell.angle_gamma   90.00
#
_symmetry.space_group_name_H-M   'P 1'
#
loop_
_entity.id
_entity.type
_entity.pdbx_description
1 polymer ?
#
loop_
_entity_poly.entity_id
_entity_poly.type
_entity_poly.pdbx_seq_one_letter_code
_entity_poly.pdbx_strand_id
1 'polypeptide(L)'
;TTYNACSTVRWNEGTSFPIQSGHGCIGCSEDGFWDQGTFYNRVTDLTQFGVEANADKVGLAAAGVVGGAVAIHAAVSALKAAQKKTQSNKEEA
;
A
#
# COMPACT_ATOMS: atom_id res chain seq x y z
N THR A 1 -15.03 -8.04 15.58
CA THR A 1 -16.28 -7.23 15.60
C THR A 1 -16.73 -7.17 17.03
N THR A 2 -16.64 -6.03 17.72
CA THR A 2 -16.75 -6.00 19.19
C THR A 2 -17.33 -4.69 19.68
N TYR A 3 -18.32 -4.75 20.58
CA TYR A 3 -18.98 -3.63 21.22
C TYR A 3 -18.49 -3.45 22.66
N ASN A 4 -17.69 -2.42 22.89
CA ASN A 4 -17.23 -2.03 24.22
C ASN A 4 -16.80 -0.56 24.23
N ALA A 5 -16.61 0.01 25.42
CA ALA A 5 -16.13 1.38 25.62
C ALA A 5 -14.60 1.49 25.72
N CYS A 6 -13.84 0.42 25.42
CA CYS A 6 -12.39 0.38 25.60
C CYS A 6 -11.63 1.47 24.81
N SER A 7 -12.08 1.84 23.62
CA SER A 7 -11.42 2.85 22.79
C SER A 7 -11.80 4.29 23.16
N THR A 8 -12.90 4.48 23.89
CA THR A 8 -13.42 5.80 24.28
C THR A 8 -13.14 6.10 25.75
N VAL A 9 -13.65 5.27 26.67
CA VAL A 9 -13.47 5.39 28.12
C VAL A 9 -12.12 4.84 28.57
N ARG A 10 -11.64 3.78 27.91
CA ARG A 10 -10.39 3.06 28.23
C ARG A 10 -10.43 2.39 29.62
N TRP A 11 -9.27 1.90 30.07
CA TRP A 11 -9.07 1.21 31.35
C TRP A 11 -8.20 2.06 32.30
N ASN A 12 -8.38 1.84 33.61
CA ASN A 12 -7.58 2.44 34.68
C ASN A 12 -7.57 3.98 34.61
N GLU A 13 -8.73 4.60 34.86
CA GLU A 13 -8.92 6.06 34.79
C GLU A 13 -8.46 6.70 33.47
N GLY A 14 -8.64 5.99 32.35
CA GLY A 14 -8.27 6.50 31.03
C GLY A 14 -6.81 6.23 30.62
N THR A 15 -6.04 5.51 31.45
CA THR A 15 -4.60 5.27 31.24
C THR A 15 -4.31 4.58 29.91
N SER A 16 -4.94 3.44 29.61
CA SER A 16 -4.71 2.71 28.38
C SER A 16 -5.84 1.72 28.06
N PHE A 17 -5.72 0.99 26.96
CA PHE A 17 -6.55 -0.15 26.58
C PHE A 17 -5.72 -1.08 25.66
N PRO A 18 -6.18 -2.31 25.35
CA PRO A 18 -5.34 -3.31 24.68
C PRO A 18 -4.64 -2.81 23.41
N ILE A 19 -5.36 -2.11 22.53
CA ILE A 19 -4.82 -1.63 21.25
C ILE A 19 -3.75 -0.54 21.48
N GLN A 20 -3.98 0.37 22.43
CA GLN A 20 -3.00 1.39 22.79
C GLN A 20 -1.75 0.79 23.45
N SER A 21 -1.89 -0.33 24.16
CA SER A 21 -0.78 -1.10 24.74
C SER A 21 -0.11 -2.05 23.73
N GLY A 22 -0.48 -2.01 22.45
CA GLY A 22 0.18 -2.75 21.37
C GLY A 22 -0.38 -4.15 21.10
N HIS A 23 -1.49 -4.55 21.73
CA HIS A 23 -2.15 -5.83 21.43
C HIS A 23 -3.51 -5.61 20.74
N GLY A 24 -3.80 -6.42 19.71
CA GLY A 24 -5.11 -6.41 19.07
C GLY A 24 -6.27 -6.67 20.05
N CYS A 25 -7.46 -6.15 19.74
CA CYS A 25 -8.65 -6.50 20.49
C CYS A 25 -8.96 -7.98 20.29
N ILE A 26 -9.16 -8.73 21.39
CA ILE A 26 -9.50 -10.15 21.35
C ILE A 26 -11.01 -10.43 21.32
N GLY A 27 -11.84 -9.38 21.40
CA GLY A 27 -13.29 -9.52 21.39
C GLY A 27 -13.91 -10.02 22.68
N CYS A 28 -13.26 -9.82 23.84
CA CYS A 28 -13.69 -10.41 25.12
C CYS A 28 -15.08 -10.01 25.63
N SER A 29 -15.72 -8.98 25.07
CA SER A 29 -17.11 -8.60 25.39
C SER A 29 -18.15 -9.29 24.51
N GLU A 30 -17.74 -10.04 23.49
CA GLU A 30 -18.64 -10.74 22.60
C GLU A 30 -18.83 -12.20 23.02
N ASP A 31 -20.00 -12.73 22.69
CA ASP A 31 -20.31 -14.14 22.93
C ASP A 31 -19.40 -15.06 22.11
N GLY A 32 -18.98 -16.17 22.73
CA GLY A 32 -18.15 -17.19 22.09
C GLY A 32 -16.78 -16.72 21.59
N PHE A 33 -16.23 -15.60 22.07
CA PHE A 33 -15.00 -15.02 21.51
C PHE A 33 -13.77 -15.95 21.53
N TRP A 34 -13.73 -16.92 22.46
CA TRP A 34 -12.67 -17.94 22.51
C TRP A 34 -12.72 -18.92 21.33
N ASP A 35 -13.89 -19.11 20.71
CA ASP A 35 -14.14 -20.09 19.65
C ASP A 35 -14.17 -19.45 18.25
N GLN A 36 -13.92 -18.14 18.13
CA GLN A 36 -13.89 -17.39 16.86
C GLN A 36 -12.56 -17.56 16.09
N GLY A 37 -11.81 -18.62 16.37
CA GLY A 37 -10.46 -18.86 15.84
C GLY A 37 -9.37 -18.13 16.61
N THR A 38 -8.15 -18.11 16.07
CA THR A 38 -7.00 -17.47 16.72
C THR A 38 -7.10 -15.94 16.68
N PHE A 39 -6.73 -15.28 17.80
CA PHE A 39 -6.71 -13.83 17.95
C PHE A 39 -5.78 -13.09 16.99
N TYR A 40 -4.87 -13.81 16.32
CA TYR A 40 -3.89 -13.23 15.42
C TYR A 40 -4.28 -13.35 13.94
N ASN A 41 -5.36 -14.05 13.63
CA ASN A 41 -5.90 -14.05 12.29
C ASN A 41 -6.64 -12.75 12.02
N ARG A 42 -6.65 -12.33 10.75
CA ARG A 42 -7.49 -11.20 10.34
C ARG A 42 -8.95 -11.56 10.55
N VAL A 43 -9.69 -10.63 11.13
CA VAL A 43 -11.15 -10.69 11.18
C VAL A 43 -11.66 -10.71 9.74
N THR A 44 -12.42 -11.74 9.38
CA THR A 44 -13.11 -11.86 8.11
C THR A 44 -14.28 -10.87 8.09
N ASP A 45 -14.58 -10.26 6.94
CA ASP A 45 -15.70 -9.31 6.74
C ASP A 45 -15.56 -7.87 7.27
N LEU A 46 -14.35 -7.34 7.41
CA LEU A 46 -14.15 -5.90 7.60
C LEU A 46 -13.95 -5.19 6.25
N THR A 47 -14.97 -4.46 5.79
CA THR A 47 -14.93 -3.65 4.54
C THR A 47 -14.39 -2.23 4.71
N GLN A 48 -13.86 -1.90 5.90
CA GLN A 48 -13.54 -0.52 6.28
C GLN A 48 -12.22 0.03 5.69
N PHE A 49 -11.34 -0.84 5.19
CA PHE A 49 -10.03 -0.45 4.64
C PHE A 49 -9.95 -0.80 3.14
N GLY A 50 -9.35 0.07 2.33
CA GLY A 50 -9.19 -0.20 0.89
C GLY A 50 -8.98 1.03 -0.01
N VAL A 51 -9.28 2.23 0.47
CA VAL A 51 -9.02 3.48 -0.27
C VAL A 51 -7.54 3.68 -0.58
N GLU A 52 -6.66 3.50 0.41
CA GLU A 52 -5.21 3.59 0.21
C GLU A 52 -4.68 2.48 -0.71
N ALA A 53 -5.20 1.25 -0.59
CA ALA A 53 -4.81 0.14 -1.47
C ALA A 53 -5.21 0.37 -2.94
N ASN A 54 -6.27 1.13 -3.20
CA ASN A 54 -6.64 1.54 -4.55
C ASN A 54 -5.76 2.70 -5.03
N ALA A 55 -5.41 3.66 -4.15
CA ALA A 55 -4.52 4.77 -4.47
C ALA A 55 -3.12 4.28 -4.86
N ASP A 56 -2.53 3.35 -4.09
CA ASP A 56 -1.21 2.77 -4.38
C ASP A 56 -1.18 2.07 -5.73
N LYS A 57 -2.22 1.29 -6.07
CA LYS A 57 -2.32 0.60 -7.35
C LYS A 57 -2.39 1.58 -8.52
N VAL A 58 -3.23 2.61 -8.41
CA VAL A 58 -3.36 3.64 -9.44
C VAL A 58 -2.06 4.43 -9.59
N GLY A 59 -1.45 4.83 -8.48
CA GLY A 59 -0.18 5.54 -8.45
C GLY A 59 0.94 4.73 -9.11
N LEU A 60 1.07 3.45 -8.76
CA LEU A 60 2.07 2.56 -9.34
C LEU A 60 1.86 2.36 -10.84
N ALA A 61 0.61 2.16 -11.28
CA ALA A 61 0.29 2.02 -12.70
C ALA A 61 0.64 3.28 -13.48
N ALA A 62 0.24 4.46 -12.99
CA ALA A 62 0.54 5.74 -13.60
C ALA A 62 2.07 5.99 -13.68
N ALA A 63 2.78 5.76 -12.58
CA ALA A 63 4.23 5.89 -12.52
C ALA A 63 4.93 4.93 -13.50
N GLY A 64 4.46 3.68 -13.59
CA GLY A 64 4.98 2.68 -14.53
C GLY A 64 4.81 3.11 -15.99
N VAL A 65 3.64 3.64 -16.35
CA VAL A 65 3.37 4.13 -17.72
C VAL A 65 4.28 5.31 -18.07
N VAL A 66 4.34 6.33 -17.21
CA VAL A 66 5.16 7.52 -17.47
C VAL A 66 6.63 7.16 -17.50
N GLY A 67 7.12 6.38 -16.53
CA GLY A 67 8.50 5.93 -16.47
C GLY A 67 8.90 5.11 -17.70
N GLY A 68 8.04 4.19 -18.14
CA GLY A 68 8.26 3.39 -19.34
C GLY A 68 8.33 4.24 -20.61
N ALA A 69 7.41 5.20 -20.77
CA ALA A 69 7.40 6.09 -21.93
C ALA A 69 8.68 6.95 -22.01
N VAL A 70 9.13 7.50 -20.89
CA VAL A 70 10.37 8.30 -20.81
C VAL A 70 11.59 7.44 -21.17
N ALA A 71 11.68 6.23 -20.63
CA ALA A 71 12.79 5.32 -20.92
C ALA A 71 12.87 4.95 -22.40
N ILE A 72 11.72 4.63 -23.02
CA ILE A 72 11.63 4.32 -24.45
C ILE A 72 12.05 5.54 -25.29
N HIS A 73 11.55 6.74 -24.96
CA HIS A 73 11.87 7.96 -25.69
C HIS A 73 13.37 8.28 -25.64
N ALA A 74 14.00 8.14 -24.47
CA ALA A 74 15.44 8.35 -24.30
C ALA A 74 16.27 7.35 -25.11
N ALA A 75 15.91 6.06 -25.08
CA ALA A 75 16.62 5.02 -25.82
C ALA A 75 16.57 5.26 -27.34
N VAL A 76 15.39 5.54 -27.90
CA VAL A 76 15.23 5.83 -29.34
C VAL A 76 16.01 7.08 -29.74
N SER A 77 16.00 8.12 -28.90
CA SER A 77 16.71 9.37 -29.18
C SER A 77 18.23 9.16 -29.23
N ALA A 78 18.79 8.36 -28.30
CA ALA A 78 20.21 8.02 -28.28
C ALA A 78 20.61 7.23 -29.54
N LEU A 79 19.81 6.25 -29.96
CA LEU A 79 20.06 5.47 -31.18
C LEU A 79 20.03 6.35 -32.43
N LYS A 80 19.03 7.24 -32.57
CA LYS A 80 18.94 8.16 -33.71
C LYS A 80 20.11 9.15 -33.75
N ALA A 81 20.54 9.67 -32.59
CA ALA A 81 21.68 10.57 -32.51
C ALA A 81 22.99 9.87 -32.96
N ALA A 82 23.19 8.62 -32.55
CA ALA A 82 24.33 7.82 -32.98
C ALA A 82 24.32 7.56 -34.50
N GLN A 83 23.17 7.20 -35.07
CA GLN A 83 23.02 6.99 -36.51
C GLN A 83 23.30 8.26 -37.33
N LYS A 84 22.75 9.41 -36.90
CA LYS A 84 22.99 10.70 -37.57
C LYS A 84 24.48 11.08 -37.56
N LYS A 85 25.16 10.84 -36.44
CA LYS A 85 26.62 11.07 -36.32
C LYS A 85 27.40 10.21 -37.30
N THR A 86 27.05 8.92 -37.42
CA THR A 86 27.69 8.01 -38.40
C THR A 86 27.44 8.44 -39.84
N GLN A 87 26.24 8.91 -40.18
CA GLN A 87 25.94 9.38 -41.54
C GLN A 87 26.71 10.67 -41.88
N SER A 88 26.73 11.65 -40.98
CA SER A 88 27.49 12.90 -41.18
C SER A 88 28.98 12.64 -41.43
N ASN A 89 29.60 11.76 -40.65
CA ASN A 89 31.02 11.40 -40.82
C ASN A 89 31.32 10.69 -42.15
N LYS A 90 30.31 10.09 -42.79
CA LYS A 90 30.45 9.35 -44.05
C LYS A 90 30.24 10.25 -45.28
N GLU A 91 29.55 11.38 -45.10
CA GLU A 91 29.37 12.43 -46.11
C GLU A 91 30.57 13.39 -46.17
N GLU A 92 31.34 13.52 -45.08
CA GLU A 92 32.55 14.33 -45.00
C GLU A 92 33.85 13.59 -45.44
N ALA A 93 33.77 12.30 -45.78
CA ALA A 93 34.91 11.45 -46.17
C ALA A 93 34.83 11.07 -47.65
#